data_AF-A0A368XHH2-F1
#
_entry.id   AF-A0A368XHH2-F1
#
_cell.length_a   1.000
_cell.length_b   1.000
_cell.length_c   1.000
_cell.angle_alpha   90.00
_cell.angle_beta   90.00
_cell.angle_gamma   90.00
#
_symmetry.space_group_name_H-M   'P 1'
#
loop_
_entity.id
_entity.type
_entity.pdbx_description
1 polymer ?
#
loop_
_entity_poly.entity_id
_entity_poly.type
_entity_poly.pdbx_seq_one_letter_code
_entity_poly.pdbx_strand_id
1 'polypeptide(L)' 'MARASIRCTALATAALLLTACGEKPQHAGTSHGNSTPAWNGPQTGFSAPGWKAGDQASWDEQIKQRNRGQNEYLRLTP' A
#
# COMPACT_ATOMS: atom_id res chain seq x y z
N MET A 1 -47.29 22.86 0.91
CA MET A 1 -46.77 21.60 1.50
C MET A 1 -45.73 20.92 0.61
N ALA A 2 -46.01 20.63 -0.67
CA ALA A 2 -45.04 19.97 -1.59
C ALA A 2 -43.65 20.64 -1.71
N ARG A 3 -43.58 21.98 -1.73
CA ARG A 3 -42.30 22.73 -1.81
C ARG A 3 -41.44 22.60 -0.55
N ALA A 4 -42.06 22.43 0.61
CA ALA A 4 -41.35 22.19 1.87
C ALA A 4 -40.83 20.74 1.91
N SER A 5 -41.64 19.79 1.47
CA SER A 5 -41.26 18.37 1.37
C SER A 5 -40.05 18.15 0.46
N ILE A 6 -40.01 18.77 -0.73
CA ILE A 6 -38.87 18.65 -1.67
C ILE A 6 -37.58 19.20 -1.06
N ARG A 7 -37.65 20.33 -0.33
CA ARG A 7 -36.48 20.93 0.33
C ARG A 7 -35.95 20.05 1.46
N CYS A 8 -36.84 19.46 2.26
CA CYS A 8 -36.44 18.54 3.33
C CYS A 8 -35.77 17.29 2.79
N THR A 9 -36.30 16.70 1.70
CA THR A 9 -35.67 15.53 1.07
C THR A 9 -34.29 15.88 0.52
N ALA A 10 -34.15 16.99 -0.20
CA ALA A 10 -32.86 17.42 -0.76
C ALA A 10 -31.78 17.67 0.31
N LEU A 11 -32.16 18.29 1.43
CA LEU A 11 -31.24 18.51 2.56
C LEU A 11 -30.82 17.20 3.23
N ALA A 12 -31.75 16.26 3.41
CA ALA A 12 -31.44 14.96 3.98
C ALA A 12 -30.50 14.15 3.08
N THR A 13 -30.70 14.17 1.75
CA THR A 13 -29.82 13.49 0.80
C THR A 13 -28.43 14.12 0.77
N ALA A 14 -28.33 15.45 0.81
CA ALA A 14 -27.05 16.16 0.85
C ALA A 14 -26.25 15.82 2.12
N ALA A 15 -26.91 15.74 3.28
CA ALA A 15 -26.27 15.36 4.54
C ALA A 15 -25.70 13.92 4.51
N LEU A 16 -26.39 12.99 3.85
CA LEU A 16 -25.93 11.60 3.71
C LEU A 16 -24.69 11.50 2.81
N LEU A 17 -24.61 12.28 1.73
CA LEU A 17 -23.48 12.27 0.80
C LEU A 17 -22.17 12.79 1.42
N LEU A 18 -22.24 13.63 2.45
CA LEU A 18 -21.05 14.13 3.17
C LEU A 18 -20.34 13.05 4.00
N THR A 19 -20.99 11.91 4.26
CA THR A 19 -20.38 10.80 5.03
C THR A 19 -19.45 9.91 4.19
N ALA A 20 -19.31 10.18 2.89
CA ALA A 20 -18.52 9.36 1.97
C ALA A 20 -17.00 9.33 2.27
N CYS A 21 -16.46 10.32 2.99
CA CYS A 21 -15.05 10.33 3.42
C CYS A 21 -14.87 10.01 4.91
N GLY A 22 -15.89 9.47 5.58
CA GLY A 22 -15.86 9.11 7.00
C GLY A 22 -15.33 7.71 7.30
N GLU A 23 -14.69 7.05 6.33
CA GLU A 23 -14.13 5.71 6.55
C GLU A 23 -13.03 5.74 7.60
N LYS A 24 -12.86 4.62 8.32
CA LYS A 24 -11.74 4.48 9.24
C LYS A 24 -10.45 4.66 8.42
N PRO A 25 -9.46 5.42 8.92
CA PRO A 25 -8.24 5.62 8.18
C PRO A 25 -7.57 4.29 7.80
N GLN A 26 -7.37 4.07 6.49
CA GLN A 26 -6.71 2.89 5.93
C GLN A 26 -5.20 3.03 6.03
N HIS A 27 -4.67 3.05 7.25
CA HIS A 27 -3.24 2.97 7.48
C HIS A 27 -2.88 1.53 7.82
N ALA A 28 -1.79 1.03 7.24
CA ALA A 28 -1.10 -0.10 7.83
C ALA A 28 -0.71 0.31 9.27
N GLY A 29 -1.24 -0.40 10.27
CA GLY A 29 -0.89 -0.12 11.66
C GLY A 29 0.61 -0.23 11.91
N THR A 30 1.11 0.33 13.01
CA THR A 30 2.55 0.32 13.34
C THR A 30 3.07 -1.07 13.73
N SER A 31 2.17 -2.03 13.99
CA SER A 31 2.54 -3.36 14.50
C SER A 31 2.43 -4.42 13.41
N HIS A 32 3.59 -4.87 12.93
CA HIS A 32 3.74 -6.06 12.08
C HIS A 32 3.82 -7.34 12.92
N GLY A 33 2.94 -7.49 13.93
CA GLY A 33 3.05 -8.49 15.00
C GLY A 33 3.10 -9.95 14.54
N ASN A 34 2.66 -10.24 13.31
CA ASN A 34 2.63 -11.57 12.72
C ASN A 34 3.43 -11.66 11.41
N SER A 35 4.35 -10.72 11.15
CA SER A 35 5.14 -10.76 9.91
C SER A 35 6.27 -11.78 10.02
N THR A 36 6.36 -12.65 9.01
CA THR A 36 7.51 -13.52 8.81
C THR A 36 8.70 -12.71 8.27
N PRO A 37 9.94 -13.15 8.50
CA PRO A 37 11.10 -12.55 7.85
C PRO A 37 10.93 -12.44 6.34
N ALA A 38 11.41 -11.36 5.74
CA ALA A 38 11.18 -11.06 4.32
C ALA A 38 11.79 -12.12 3.37
N TRP A 39 12.88 -12.77 3.79
CA TRP A 39 13.52 -13.86 3.03
C TRP A 39 12.76 -15.20 3.14
N ASN A 40 11.67 -15.28 3.91
CA ASN A 40 10.79 -16.45 3.99
C ASN A 40 9.54 -16.31 3.10
N GLY A 41 9.52 -15.34 2.18
CA GLY A 41 8.43 -15.18 1.23
C GLY A 41 8.23 -16.40 0.30
N PRO A 42 7.03 -16.56 -0.29
CA PRO A 42 6.72 -17.71 -1.14
C PRO A 42 7.60 -17.75 -2.41
N GLN A 43 7.94 -18.96 -2.83
CA GLN A 43 8.57 -19.20 -4.13
C GLN A 43 7.48 -19.29 -5.20
N THR A 44 7.45 -18.32 -6.09
CA THR A 44 6.46 -18.20 -7.18
C THR A 44 7.17 -17.98 -8.51
N GLY A 45 6.44 -17.99 -9.62
CA GLY A 45 7.00 -17.61 -10.93
C GLY A 45 7.53 -16.18 -11.02
N PHE A 46 7.23 -15.33 -10.03
CA PHE A 46 7.72 -13.95 -9.94
C PHE A 46 8.93 -13.79 -9.00
N SER A 47 9.39 -14.89 -8.39
CA SER A 47 10.57 -14.87 -7.55
C SER A 47 11.81 -14.57 -8.39
N ALA A 48 12.72 -13.75 -7.86
CA ALA A 48 13.94 -13.38 -8.56
C ALA A 48 14.78 -14.65 -8.86
N PRO A 49 15.30 -14.81 -10.09
CA PRO A 49 16.13 -15.96 -10.44
C PRO A 49 17.32 -16.11 -9.48
N GLY A 50 17.59 -17.34 -9.06
CA GLY A 50 18.73 -17.66 -8.17
C GLY A 50 18.48 -17.42 -6.68
N TRP A 51 17.36 -16.83 -6.28
CA TRP A 51 16.97 -16.69 -4.87
C TRP A 51 15.98 -17.79 -4.44
N LYS A 52 16.11 -18.30 -3.20
CA LYS A 52 15.23 -19.32 -2.60
C LYS A 52 14.70 -18.86 -1.24
N ALA A 53 13.50 -19.30 -0.87
CA ALA A 53 12.94 -19.04 0.45
C ALA A 53 13.86 -19.61 1.55
N GLY A 54 14.07 -18.84 2.61
CA GLY A 54 15.00 -19.17 3.70
C GLY A 54 16.43 -18.66 3.49
N ASP A 55 16.83 -18.30 2.27
CA ASP A 55 18.16 -17.78 1.99
C ASP A 55 18.21 -16.25 2.18
N GLN A 56 18.60 -15.84 3.38
CA GLN A 56 18.74 -14.42 3.74
C GLN A 56 19.88 -13.74 2.96
N ALA A 57 21.01 -14.41 2.75
CA ALA A 57 22.18 -13.80 2.12
C ALA A 57 21.89 -13.45 0.65
N SER A 58 21.31 -14.41 -0.08
CA SER A 58 20.87 -14.20 -1.47
C SER A 58 19.75 -13.16 -1.55
N TRP A 59 18.83 -13.15 -0.58
CA TRP A 59 17.78 -12.12 -0.50
C TRP A 59 18.36 -10.71 -0.35
N ASP A 60 19.28 -10.52 0.60
CA ASP A 60 19.93 -9.24 0.88
C ASP A 60 20.70 -8.74 -0.35
N GLU A 61 21.38 -9.63 -1.07
CA GLU A 61 22.09 -9.27 -2.29
C GLU A 61 21.12 -8.79 -3.38
N GLN A 62 20.02 -9.50 -3.61
CA GLN A 62 18.99 -9.07 -4.58
C GLN A 62 18.40 -7.69 -4.24
N ILE A 63 18.16 -7.43 -2.95
CA ILE A 63 17.66 -6.12 -2.49
C ILE A 63 18.69 -5.02 -2.73
N LYS A 64 19.96 -5.26 -2.39
CA LYS A 64 21.05 -4.30 -2.63
C LYS A 64 21.19 -3.98 -4.11
N GLN A 65 21.17 -5.00 -4.98
CA GLN A 65 21.28 -4.81 -6.43
C GLN A 65 20.09 -4.00 -6.98
N ARG A 66 18.86 -4.30 -6.55
CA ARG A 66 17.67 -3.53 -6.95
C ARG A 66 17.79 -2.06 -6.55
N ASN A 67 18.21 -1.79 -5.31
CA ASN A 67 18.30 -0.42 -4.77
C ASN A 67 19.30 0.45 -5.53
N ARG A 68 20.40 -0.13 -6.04
CA ARG A 68 21.37 0.60 -6.87
C ARG A 68 20.72 1.19 -8.14
N GLY A 69 19.80 0.46 -8.76
CA GLY A 69 19.10 0.92 -9.96
C GLY A 69 17.96 1.90 -9.70
N GLN A 70 17.58 2.14 -8.45
CA GLN A 70 16.52 3.09 -8.07
C GLN A 70 17.07 4.41 -7.53
N ASN A 71 18.38 4.48 -7.27
CA ASN A 71 18.99 5.67 -6.72
C ASN A 71 19.19 6.77 -7.79
N GLU A 72 18.42 7.85 -7.68
CA GLU A 72 18.43 9.01 -8.60
C GLU A 72 19.72 9.82 -8.53
N TYR A 73 20.45 9.78 -7.41
CA TYR A 73 21.75 10.45 -7.26
C TYR A 73 22.80 9.92 -8.25
N LEU A 74 22.64 8.69 -8.75
CA LEU A 74 23.51 8.11 -9.78
C LEU A 74 23.11 8.51 -11.21
N ARG A 75 21.93 9.11 -11.40
CA ARG A 75 21.42 9.55 -12.72
C ARG A 75 21.73 11.01 -13.04
N LEU A 76 22.04 11.81 -12.02
CA LEU A 76 22.51 13.17 -12.19
C LEU A 76 24.01 13.13 -12.49
N THR A 77 24.36 13.01 -13.77
CA THR A 77 25.70 13.37 -14.23
C THR A 77 25.78 14.90 -14.28
N PRO A 78 26.90 15.54 -13.88
CA PRO A 78 27.05 17.00 -13.99
C PRO A 78 26.77 17.54 -15.38
#